data_AF-A0A7V1YJB2-F1
#
_entry.id   AF-A0A7V1YJB2-F1
#
_cell.length_a   1.000
_cell.length_b   1.000
_cell.length_c   1.000
_cell.angle_alpha   90.00
_cell.angle_beta   90.00
_cell.angle_gamma   90.00
#
_symmetry.space_group_name_H-M   'P 1'
#
loop_
_entity.id
_entity.type
_entity.pdbx_description
1 polymer ?
#
loop_
_entity_poly.entity_id
_entity_poly.type
_entity_poly.pdbx_seq_one_letter_code
_entity_poly.pdbx_strand_id
1 'polypeptide(L)'
;MGRRDRGPPAPRPPGGRAVVLRRRRPAGRGPGRRGVLGGALGAPGAGPGAVAGRRGWAVIVLGIDTSTTASSVGLGTEGGMLAAATVGGRARQGSVAAVLEHLLRWSGVELAQVGGVAVGIGPGLFTGLRVGVETAKTLAQVLRVPIVGITSLDALAYDVRFTSRRIAAVIDARRGEVFFAIYEPAPGGVVRESGYEVAPPDRLVAELEALGREVLAVGDGALRYRRALEELGGRVEFASPAFAHPRASALIELAVPRFLREEHDRLFDVVPLYLRRTDAEIAWDERRGR
;
A
#
# COMPACT_ATOMS: atom_id res chain seq x y z
N MET A 1 5.30 -51.45 -45.50
CA MET A 1 5.66 -51.05 -44.12
C MET A 1 6.04 -49.57 -44.15
N GLY A 2 5.18 -48.69 -43.62
CA GLY A 2 5.48 -47.28 -43.30
C GLY A 2 5.35 -46.22 -44.41
N ARG A 3 4.14 -45.92 -44.90
CA ARG A 3 3.86 -44.63 -45.58
C ARG A 3 3.79 -43.53 -44.52
N ARG A 4 4.62 -42.48 -44.64
CA ARG A 4 4.60 -41.30 -43.77
C ARG A 4 3.60 -40.29 -44.35
N ASP A 5 2.46 -40.11 -43.68
CA ASP A 5 1.54 -39.01 -43.94
C ASP A 5 2.20 -37.68 -43.52
N ARG A 6 2.39 -36.78 -44.48
CA ARG A 6 2.71 -35.38 -44.22
C ARG A 6 1.40 -34.59 -44.26
N GLY A 7 0.96 -34.12 -43.10
CA GLY A 7 -0.18 -33.19 -43.01
C GLY A 7 0.09 -31.85 -43.72
N PRO A 8 -0.96 -31.08 -44.03
CA PRO A 8 -0.85 -29.83 -44.79
C PRO A 8 -0.12 -28.72 -43.99
N PRO A 9 0.54 -27.77 -44.68
CA PRO A 9 1.29 -26.70 -44.02
C PRO A 9 0.39 -25.68 -43.33
N ALA A 10 0.87 -25.13 -42.20
CA ALA A 10 0.19 -24.12 -41.40
C ALA A 10 -0.02 -22.78 -42.14
N PRO A 11 -1.10 -22.03 -41.84
CA PRO A 11 -1.38 -20.74 -42.46
C PRO A 11 -0.41 -19.65 -41.98
N ARG A 12 -0.05 -18.75 -42.90
CA ARG A 12 0.81 -17.57 -42.65
C ARG A 12 0.08 -16.52 -41.78
N PRO A 13 0.78 -15.80 -40.89
CA PRO A 13 0.18 -14.71 -40.13
C PRO A 13 -0.17 -13.52 -41.05
N PRO A 14 -1.27 -12.79 -40.81
CA PRO A 14 -1.61 -11.59 -41.57
C PRO A 14 -0.62 -10.46 -41.32
N GLY A 15 -0.19 -9.81 -42.41
CA GLY A 15 0.83 -8.78 -42.44
C GLY A 15 0.48 -7.53 -41.64
N GLY A 16 1.47 -7.08 -40.85
CA GLY A 16 1.40 -5.82 -40.12
C GLY A 16 1.32 -4.62 -41.06
N ARG A 17 0.35 -3.73 -40.80
CA ARG A 17 0.38 -2.36 -41.30
C ARG A 17 1.14 -1.50 -40.30
N ALA A 18 2.33 -1.05 -40.71
CA ALA A 18 3.09 -0.03 -40.02
C ALA A 18 2.32 1.29 -40.02
N VAL A 19 1.93 1.77 -38.84
CA VAL A 19 1.37 3.11 -38.66
C VAL A 19 2.54 4.10 -38.60
N VAL A 20 2.74 4.85 -39.68
CA VAL A 20 3.72 5.94 -39.75
C VAL A 20 3.18 7.14 -38.96
N LEU A 21 3.67 7.32 -37.73
CA LEU A 21 3.44 8.52 -36.94
C LEU A 21 4.23 9.70 -37.53
N ARG A 22 3.53 10.58 -38.26
CA ARG A 22 4.06 11.88 -38.71
C ARG A 22 4.36 12.77 -37.50
N ARG A 23 5.65 12.99 -37.23
CA ARG A 23 6.15 14.01 -36.29
C ARG A 23 5.77 15.42 -36.77
N ARG A 24 4.98 16.15 -35.99
CA ARG A 24 4.79 17.61 -36.15
C ARG A 24 6.00 18.34 -35.55
N ARG A 25 6.60 19.25 -36.34
CA ARG A 25 7.66 20.17 -35.93
C ARG A 25 7.07 21.30 -35.05
N PRO A 26 7.80 21.80 -34.03
CA PRO A 26 7.47 23.08 -33.40
C PRO A 26 8.04 24.26 -34.21
N ALA A 27 7.18 25.21 -34.56
CA ALA A 27 7.53 26.62 -34.77
C ALA A 27 7.68 27.27 -33.37
N GLY A 28 8.49 28.27 -33.08
CA GLY A 28 9.34 29.19 -33.84
C GLY A 28 9.95 30.15 -32.79
N ARG A 29 11.21 30.55 -32.98
CA ARG A 29 11.92 31.51 -32.12
C ARG A 29 11.56 32.95 -32.48
N GLY A 30 11.49 33.84 -31.49
CA GLY A 30 11.59 35.30 -31.64
C GLY A 30 12.28 35.93 -30.41
N PRO A 31 13.04 37.04 -30.55
CA PRO A 31 14.12 37.39 -29.62
C PRO A 31 13.88 38.64 -28.75
N GLY A 32 14.65 38.73 -27.65
CA GLY A 32 15.21 40.00 -27.15
C GLY A 32 14.64 40.58 -25.85
N ARG A 33 15.46 40.68 -24.80
CA ARG A 33 16.14 41.93 -24.40
C ARG A 33 16.97 41.76 -23.12
N ARG A 34 18.12 42.44 -23.11
CA ARG A 34 19.08 42.61 -22.01
C ARG A 34 18.58 43.63 -20.96
N GLY A 35 19.03 43.49 -19.72
CA GLY A 35 18.98 44.49 -18.64
C GLY A 35 19.66 43.92 -17.39
N VAL A 36 20.99 43.99 -17.28
CA VAL A 36 21.81 44.97 -16.52
C VAL A 36 21.92 44.66 -15.01
N LEU A 37 23.18 44.58 -14.59
CA LEU A 37 23.71 44.36 -13.25
C LEU A 37 23.41 45.51 -12.28
N GLY A 38 23.25 45.17 -11.00
CA GLY A 38 23.39 46.10 -9.88
C GLY A 38 23.60 45.30 -8.59
N GLY A 39 24.82 45.33 -8.05
CA GLY A 39 25.17 44.68 -6.78
C GLY A 39 25.07 45.61 -5.58
N ALA A 40 24.96 45.03 -4.38
CA ALA A 40 25.47 45.59 -3.13
C ALA A 40 25.55 44.50 -2.05
N LEU A 41 26.60 44.60 -1.23
CA LEU A 41 27.09 43.69 -0.20
C LEU A 41 26.46 43.96 1.19
N GLY A 42 26.45 42.94 2.07
CA GLY A 42 26.53 43.13 3.53
C GLY A 42 25.50 42.40 4.42
N ALA A 43 25.92 41.31 5.07
CA ALA A 43 25.25 40.48 6.09
C ALA A 43 25.24 41.14 7.51
N PRO A 44 24.84 40.52 8.66
CA PRO A 44 24.41 39.13 8.92
C PRO A 44 23.20 38.94 9.90
N GLY A 45 22.71 37.70 10.03
CA GLY A 45 21.74 37.31 11.07
C GLY A 45 21.10 35.94 10.82
N ALA A 46 21.91 34.88 10.78
CA ALA A 46 21.45 33.50 10.59
C ALA A 46 20.78 32.94 11.85
N GLY A 47 19.47 32.73 11.79
CA GLY A 47 18.75 31.78 12.66
C GLY A 47 18.58 30.44 11.92
N PRO A 48 18.66 29.28 12.60
CA PRO A 48 18.57 27.99 11.91
C PRO A 48 17.13 27.71 11.48
N GLY A 49 16.94 27.47 10.18
CA GLY A 49 15.85 26.62 9.68
C GLY A 49 14.82 27.23 8.72
N ALA A 50 15.10 28.34 8.04
CA ALA A 50 14.28 28.73 6.88
C ALA A 50 14.61 27.79 5.71
N VAL A 51 13.67 26.90 5.36
CA VAL A 51 13.79 25.97 4.23
C VAL A 51 13.85 26.77 2.93
N ALA A 52 15.07 27.06 2.48
CA ALA A 52 15.34 27.77 1.24
C ALA A 52 15.07 26.86 0.03
N GLY A 53 14.15 27.29 -0.83
CA GLY A 53 14.12 26.89 -2.25
C GLY A 53 13.52 25.52 -2.57
N ARG A 54 12.26 25.26 -2.25
CA ARG A 54 11.55 24.07 -2.77
C ARG A 54 11.19 24.27 -4.24
N ARG A 55 12.00 23.71 -5.13
CA ARG A 55 11.56 23.35 -6.49
C ARG A 55 10.43 22.32 -6.38
N GLY A 56 9.19 22.78 -6.35
CA GLY A 56 7.99 22.11 -6.87
C GLY A 56 7.59 20.69 -6.40
N TRP A 57 8.19 20.09 -5.37
CA TRP A 57 7.78 18.77 -4.89
C TRP A 57 7.02 18.90 -3.57
N ALA A 58 5.69 18.78 -3.67
CA ALA A 58 4.86 17.76 -3.02
C ALA A 58 5.36 17.17 -1.69
N VAL A 59 4.48 16.97 -0.72
CA VAL A 59 4.81 16.28 0.54
C VAL A 59 5.33 14.87 0.22
N ILE A 60 6.60 14.57 0.57
CA ILE A 60 7.13 13.20 0.49
C ILE A 60 6.60 12.41 1.67
N VAL A 61 5.88 11.33 1.39
CA VAL A 61 5.31 10.44 2.38
C VAL A 61 6.12 9.15 2.47
N LEU A 62 6.47 8.77 3.71
CA LEU A 62 7.02 7.46 4.05
C LEU A 62 5.89 6.51 4.42
N GLY A 63 5.70 5.42 3.68
CA GLY A 63 4.75 4.35 4.00
C GLY A 63 5.42 3.14 4.66
N ILE A 64 4.87 2.63 5.76
CA ILE A 64 5.37 1.44 6.47
C ILE A 64 4.21 0.49 6.79
N ASP A 65 4.24 -0.74 6.31
CA ASP A 65 3.38 -1.84 6.78
C ASP A 65 4.24 -3.02 7.26
N THR A 66 3.86 -3.60 8.39
CA THR A 66 4.49 -4.81 8.95
C THR A 66 3.44 -5.77 9.53
N SER A 67 2.18 -5.59 9.12
CA SER A 67 1.01 -6.24 9.67
C SER A 67 0.92 -7.73 9.31
N THR A 68 1.52 -8.15 8.20
CA THR A 68 1.40 -9.52 7.69
C THR A 68 2.75 -10.27 7.73
N THR A 69 2.83 -11.40 7.05
CA THR A 69 4.10 -12.13 6.86
C THR A 69 5.09 -11.43 5.93
N ALA A 70 4.70 -10.31 5.33
CA ALA A 70 5.59 -9.40 4.61
C ALA A 70 5.62 -8.02 5.27
N SER A 71 6.77 -7.34 5.16
CA SER A 71 6.94 -5.93 5.50
C SER A 71 7.05 -5.13 4.22
N SER A 72 6.33 -4.01 4.12
CA SER A 72 6.39 -3.10 2.98
C SER A 72 6.84 -1.72 3.45
N VAL A 73 7.82 -1.13 2.75
CA VAL A 73 8.30 0.23 3.00
C VAL A 73 8.36 0.97 1.68
N GLY A 74 7.98 2.25 1.67
CA GLY A 74 7.99 3.06 0.45
C GLY A 74 8.12 4.55 0.70
N LEU A 75 8.53 5.26 -0.35
CA LEU A 75 8.57 6.71 -0.44
C LEU A 75 7.74 7.12 -1.66
N GLY A 76 6.90 8.14 -1.52
CA GLY A 76 6.05 8.63 -2.61
C GLY A 76 5.57 10.05 -2.37
N THR A 77 4.92 10.61 -3.38
CA THR A 77 4.32 11.95 -3.38
C THR A 77 2.93 11.90 -4.02
N GLU A 78 2.23 13.03 -4.14
CA GLU A 78 1.02 13.10 -4.98
C GLU A 78 1.26 12.73 -6.46
N GLY A 79 2.51 12.82 -6.93
CA GLY A 79 2.90 12.41 -8.27
C GLY A 79 3.13 10.90 -8.43
N GLY A 80 3.03 10.13 -7.34
CA GLY A 80 3.21 8.68 -7.32
C GLY A 80 4.42 8.21 -6.52
N MET A 81 4.75 6.93 -6.68
CA MET A 81 5.81 6.27 -5.93
C MET A 81 7.21 6.64 -6.43
N LEU A 82 8.09 7.01 -5.50
CA LEU A 82 9.52 7.25 -5.77
C LEU A 82 10.32 5.95 -5.66
N ALA A 83 10.07 5.18 -4.60
CA ALA A 83 10.68 3.87 -4.40
C ALA A 83 9.85 3.04 -3.41
N ALA A 84 9.82 1.73 -3.57
CA ALA A 84 9.17 0.83 -2.63
C ALA A 84 9.83 -0.54 -2.63
N ALA A 85 9.74 -1.25 -1.50
CA ALA A 85 10.13 -2.64 -1.40
C ALA A 85 9.19 -3.39 -0.47
N THR A 86 8.93 -4.65 -0.82
CA THR A 86 8.19 -5.61 0.00
C THR A 86 9.07 -6.81 0.27
N VAL A 87 9.25 -7.14 1.55
CA VAL A 87 10.16 -8.21 2.01
C VAL A 87 9.36 -9.22 2.83
N GLY A 88 9.31 -10.46 2.35
CA GLY A 88 8.68 -11.59 3.03
C GLY A 88 9.68 -12.50 3.75
N GLY A 89 9.15 -13.51 4.46
CA GLY A 89 9.95 -14.59 5.05
C GLY A 89 10.83 -14.13 6.22
N ARG A 90 11.98 -14.80 6.42
CA ARG A 90 12.89 -14.51 7.55
C ARG A 90 13.47 -13.10 7.48
N ALA A 91 13.75 -12.61 6.28
CA ALA A 91 14.33 -11.29 6.05
C ALA A 91 13.41 -10.13 6.50
N ARG A 92 12.13 -10.39 6.79
CA ARG A 92 11.21 -9.34 7.28
C ARG A 92 11.62 -8.78 8.64
N GLN A 93 12.25 -9.58 9.49
CA GLN A 93 12.62 -9.19 10.86
C GLN A 93 13.71 -8.12 10.81
N GLY A 94 13.46 -6.95 11.44
CA GLY A 94 14.42 -5.84 11.41
C GLY A 94 14.58 -5.13 10.06
N SER A 95 13.76 -5.47 9.05
CA SER A 95 13.91 -4.95 7.69
C SER A 95 13.57 -3.48 7.53
N VAL A 96 12.70 -2.90 8.34
CA VAL A 96 12.14 -1.55 8.06
C VAL A 96 13.23 -0.49 7.92
N ALA A 97 14.16 -0.42 8.88
CA ALA A 97 15.25 0.55 8.85
C ALA A 97 16.21 0.29 7.67
N ALA A 98 16.64 -0.96 7.48
CA ALA A 98 17.57 -1.33 6.40
C ALA A 98 16.98 -1.11 5.00
N VAL A 99 15.68 -1.37 4.84
CA VAL A 99 14.94 -1.11 3.60
C VAL A 99 14.80 0.39 3.39
N LEU A 100 14.38 1.16 4.39
CA LEU A 100 14.28 2.61 4.29
C LEU A 100 15.62 3.24 3.87
N GLU A 101 16.73 2.80 4.47
CA GLU A 101 18.07 3.25 4.12
C GLU A 101 18.41 2.99 2.64
N HIS A 102 18.06 1.80 2.12
CA HIS A 102 18.22 1.49 0.69
C HIS A 102 17.33 2.35 -0.20
N LEU A 103 16.06 2.56 0.19
CA LEU A 103 15.12 3.35 -0.60
C LEU A 103 15.54 4.83 -0.67
N LEU A 104 16.03 5.40 0.44
CA LEU A 104 16.58 6.76 0.46
C LEU A 104 17.78 6.88 -0.49
N ARG A 105 18.72 5.91 -0.43
CA ARG A 105 19.86 5.88 -1.38
C ARG A 105 19.44 5.76 -2.83
N TRP A 106 18.53 4.84 -3.16
CA TRP A 106 18.12 4.59 -4.55
C TRP A 106 17.28 5.73 -5.14
N SER A 107 16.46 6.39 -4.31
CA SER A 107 15.65 7.52 -4.75
C SER A 107 16.39 8.86 -4.73
N GLY A 108 17.55 8.93 -4.05
CA GLY A 108 18.26 10.18 -3.81
C GLY A 108 17.53 11.13 -2.85
N VAL A 109 16.53 10.64 -2.13
CA VAL A 109 15.78 11.39 -1.12
C VAL A 109 16.55 11.36 0.18
N GLU A 110 16.74 12.54 0.78
CA GLU A 110 17.23 12.65 2.14
C GLU A 110 16.09 12.44 3.13
N LEU A 111 16.38 11.79 4.27
CA LEU A 111 15.36 11.52 5.30
C LEU A 111 14.67 12.82 5.79
N ALA A 112 15.41 13.94 5.83
CA ALA A 112 14.90 15.25 6.21
C ALA A 112 13.85 15.84 5.22
N GLN A 113 13.74 15.28 4.02
CA GLN A 113 12.74 15.71 3.03
C GLN A 113 11.38 15.02 3.21
N VAL A 114 11.31 13.95 4.00
CA VAL A 114 10.05 13.30 4.37
C VAL A 114 9.19 14.31 5.12
N GLY A 115 7.98 14.55 4.63
CA GLY A 115 7.02 15.51 5.17
C GLY A 115 5.80 14.86 5.84
N GLY A 116 5.68 13.53 5.82
CA GLY A 116 4.63 12.79 6.51
C GLY A 116 4.91 11.29 6.57
N VAL A 117 4.35 10.62 7.57
CA VAL A 117 4.51 9.17 7.77
C VAL A 117 3.15 8.47 7.75
N ALA A 118 2.97 7.50 6.85
CA ALA A 118 1.81 6.63 6.78
C ALA A 118 2.17 5.25 7.33
N VAL A 119 1.35 4.70 8.22
CA VAL A 119 1.61 3.39 8.83
C VAL A 119 0.38 2.48 8.81
N GLY A 120 0.61 1.22 8.45
CA GLY A 120 -0.36 0.15 8.60
C GLY A 120 -0.60 -0.17 10.08
N ILE A 121 -1.80 0.07 10.58
CA ILE A 121 -2.16 -0.18 11.99
C ILE A 121 -2.77 -1.57 12.21
N GLY A 122 -2.92 -2.39 11.17
CA GLY A 122 -3.54 -3.71 11.25
C GLY A 122 -5.01 -3.73 10.80
N PRO A 123 -5.75 -4.82 11.04
CA PRO A 123 -5.37 -5.99 11.86
C PRO A 123 -4.27 -6.87 11.24
N GLY A 124 -3.65 -7.74 12.04
CA GLY A 124 -2.55 -8.60 11.59
C GLY A 124 -1.73 -9.24 12.71
N LEU A 125 -0.49 -9.62 12.40
CA LEU A 125 0.47 -10.25 13.30
C LEU A 125 0.93 -9.26 14.38
N PHE A 126 0.62 -9.56 15.65
CA PHE A 126 0.91 -8.73 16.83
C PHE A 126 2.32 -8.14 16.88
N THR A 127 3.35 -9.00 16.83
CA THR A 127 4.74 -8.55 16.92
C THR A 127 5.14 -7.67 15.75
N GLY A 128 4.62 -7.96 14.55
CA GLY A 128 4.85 -7.14 13.36
C GLY A 128 4.28 -5.74 13.55
N LEU A 129 2.99 -5.65 13.86
CA LEU A 129 2.28 -4.38 14.05
C LEU A 129 2.97 -3.44 15.04
N ARG A 130 3.39 -3.95 16.21
CA ARG A 130 4.07 -3.11 17.21
C ARG A 130 5.38 -2.54 16.66
N VAL A 131 6.17 -3.35 15.96
CA VAL A 131 7.42 -2.88 15.36
C VAL A 131 7.15 -1.79 14.32
N GLY A 132 6.19 -1.98 13.41
CA GLY A 132 5.84 -0.98 12.40
C GLY A 132 5.33 0.33 13.00
N VAL A 133 4.35 0.24 13.90
CA VAL A 133 3.73 1.42 14.53
C VAL A 133 4.72 2.20 15.37
N GLU A 134 5.54 1.54 16.20
CA GLU A 134 6.53 2.25 17.02
C GLU A 134 7.67 2.82 16.17
N THR A 135 8.08 2.16 15.09
CA THR A 135 9.06 2.72 14.15
C THR A 135 8.50 3.98 13.47
N ALA A 136 7.26 3.93 12.98
CA ALA A 136 6.61 5.06 12.33
C ALA A 136 6.44 6.25 13.29
N LYS A 137 5.99 6.01 14.53
CA LYS A 137 5.87 7.05 15.57
C LYS A 137 7.21 7.67 15.90
N THR A 138 8.25 6.85 16.07
CA THR A 138 9.61 7.34 16.34
C THR A 138 10.11 8.23 15.21
N LEU A 139 9.94 7.81 13.95
CA LEU A 139 10.33 8.60 12.78
C LEU A 139 9.54 9.90 12.67
N ALA A 140 8.21 9.85 12.84
CA ALA A 140 7.36 11.03 12.83
C ALA A 140 7.76 12.03 13.93
N GLN A 141 8.07 11.55 15.12
CA GLN A 141 8.51 12.37 16.25
C GLN A 141 9.88 13.00 16.03
N VAL A 142 10.87 12.22 15.56
CA VAL A 142 12.24 12.72 15.30
C VAL A 142 12.23 13.75 14.16
N LEU A 143 11.47 13.49 13.10
CA LEU A 143 11.37 14.39 11.95
C LEU A 143 10.40 15.56 12.18
N ARG A 144 9.59 15.50 13.25
CA ARG A 144 8.53 16.48 13.58
C ARG A 144 7.54 16.64 12.43
N VAL A 145 7.09 15.52 11.87
CA VAL A 145 6.15 15.45 10.75
C VAL A 145 4.84 14.78 11.17
N PRO A 146 3.71 15.09 10.51
CA PRO A 146 2.44 14.45 10.78
C PRO A 146 2.47 12.95 10.45
N ILE A 147 1.57 12.20 11.11
CA ILE A 147 1.43 10.76 10.96
C ILE A 147 -0.02 10.38 10.64
N VAL A 148 -0.20 9.35 9.83
CA VAL A 148 -1.50 8.79 9.45
C VAL A 148 -1.47 7.27 9.64
N GLY A 149 -2.40 6.76 10.45
CA GLY A 149 -2.70 5.34 10.58
C GLY A 149 -3.71 4.91 9.52
N ILE A 150 -3.43 3.80 8.83
CA ILE A 150 -4.32 3.21 7.81
C ILE A 150 -4.49 1.74 8.14
N THR A 151 -5.72 1.24 8.05
CA THR A 151 -5.95 -0.18 8.32
C THR A 151 -5.41 -1.02 7.17
N SER A 152 -4.85 -2.17 7.50
CA SER A 152 -4.26 -3.09 6.54
C SER A 152 -5.32 -3.68 5.60
N LEU A 153 -6.57 -3.80 6.05
CA LEU A 153 -7.71 -4.21 5.22
C LEU A 153 -8.10 -3.12 4.19
N ASP A 154 -8.11 -1.85 4.60
CA ASP A 154 -8.39 -0.74 3.67
C ASP A 154 -7.29 -0.64 2.60
N ALA A 155 -6.03 -0.83 2.99
CA ALA A 155 -4.90 -0.84 2.05
C ALA A 155 -5.01 -1.97 1.02
N LEU A 156 -5.38 -3.18 1.45
CA LEU A 156 -5.60 -4.32 0.56
C LEU A 156 -6.76 -4.07 -0.41
N ALA A 157 -7.88 -3.54 0.09
CA ALA A 157 -9.03 -3.23 -0.76
C ALA A 157 -8.68 -2.13 -1.78
N TYR A 158 -7.94 -1.10 -1.34
CA TYR A 158 -7.53 0.00 -2.20
C TYR A 158 -6.62 -0.45 -3.36
N ASP A 159 -5.72 -1.40 -3.14
CA ASP A 159 -4.83 -1.92 -4.20
C ASP A 159 -5.60 -2.56 -5.37
N VAL A 160 -6.81 -3.05 -5.14
CA VAL A 160 -7.67 -3.70 -6.15
C VAL A 160 -8.91 -2.90 -6.51
N ARG A 161 -9.00 -1.63 -6.09
CA ARG A 161 -10.16 -0.72 -6.22
C ARG A 161 -10.75 -0.54 -7.62
N PHE A 162 -10.02 -0.92 -8.68
CA PHE A 162 -10.45 -0.76 -10.07
C PHE A 162 -11.32 -1.92 -10.58
N THR A 163 -11.58 -2.92 -9.75
CA THR A 163 -12.55 -3.98 -10.07
C THR A 163 -13.98 -3.44 -10.11
N SER A 164 -14.86 -4.10 -10.87
CA SER A 164 -16.32 -3.88 -10.80
C SER A 164 -17.02 -4.79 -9.79
N ARG A 165 -16.28 -5.71 -9.18
CA ARG A 165 -16.78 -6.65 -8.17
C ARG A 165 -16.71 -6.02 -6.78
N ARG A 166 -17.54 -6.49 -5.87
CA ARG A 166 -17.37 -6.21 -4.44
C ARG A 166 -16.03 -6.78 -3.98
N ILE A 167 -15.35 -6.11 -3.06
CA ILE A 167 -14.02 -6.54 -2.59
C ILE A 167 -14.16 -7.13 -1.20
N ALA A 168 -13.67 -8.35 -1.01
CA ALA A 168 -13.45 -8.93 0.31
C ALA A 168 -11.95 -8.87 0.62
N ALA A 169 -11.54 -7.95 1.49
CA ALA A 169 -10.16 -7.92 1.99
C ALA A 169 -10.06 -8.90 3.15
N VAL A 170 -9.11 -9.83 3.08
CA VAL A 170 -9.02 -10.97 4.01
C VAL A 170 -7.56 -11.23 4.39
N ILE A 171 -7.25 -11.10 5.68
CA ILE A 171 -5.93 -11.38 6.27
C ILE A 171 -6.01 -12.64 7.13
N ASP A 172 -5.01 -13.53 7.06
CA ASP A 172 -4.94 -14.70 7.95
C ASP A 172 -4.78 -14.28 9.42
N ALA A 173 -5.81 -14.51 10.24
CA ALA A 173 -5.77 -14.20 11.68
C ALA A 173 -5.09 -15.30 12.51
N ARG A 174 -4.59 -16.37 11.86
CA ARG A 174 -4.14 -17.63 12.47
C ARG A 174 -5.30 -18.35 13.17
N ARG A 175 -5.01 -19.56 13.68
CA ARG A 175 -5.96 -20.38 14.46
C ARG A 175 -7.26 -20.72 13.70
N GLY A 176 -7.21 -20.74 12.37
CA GLY A 176 -8.38 -21.05 11.54
C GLY A 176 -9.35 -19.88 11.36
N GLU A 177 -8.94 -18.66 11.72
CA GLU A 177 -9.75 -17.44 11.57
C GLU A 177 -9.16 -16.53 10.49
N VAL A 178 -9.99 -15.58 10.05
CA VAL A 178 -9.64 -14.48 9.16
C VAL A 178 -10.00 -13.14 9.80
N PHE A 179 -9.16 -12.14 9.57
CA PHE A 179 -9.57 -10.75 9.68
C PHE A 179 -10.14 -10.33 8.34
N PHE A 180 -11.32 -9.72 8.32
CA PHE A 180 -11.90 -9.29 7.06
C PHE A 180 -12.72 -8.02 7.15
N ALA A 181 -12.91 -7.40 6.00
CA ALA A 181 -13.91 -6.38 5.75
C ALA A 181 -14.33 -6.41 4.28
N ILE A 182 -15.55 -5.94 4.03
CA ILE A 182 -16.20 -5.94 2.73
C ILE A 182 -16.28 -4.49 2.23
N TYR A 183 -15.98 -4.28 0.95
CA TYR A 183 -15.88 -2.96 0.33
C TYR A 183 -16.57 -2.93 -1.02
N GLU A 184 -17.18 -1.79 -1.32
CA GLU A 184 -17.62 -1.44 -2.66
C GLU A 184 -16.54 -0.59 -3.36
N PRO A 185 -16.13 -0.92 -4.58
CA PRO A 185 -15.25 -0.05 -5.36
C PRO A 185 -15.95 1.28 -5.69
N ALA A 186 -15.22 2.38 -5.55
CA ALA A 186 -15.71 3.73 -5.83
C ALA A 186 -14.74 4.49 -6.72
N PRO A 187 -15.17 5.54 -7.45
CA PRO A 187 -14.26 6.35 -8.24
C PRO A 187 -13.08 6.88 -7.41
N GLY A 188 -11.88 6.39 -7.70
CA GLY A 188 -10.65 6.79 -7.02
C GLY A 188 -10.40 6.13 -5.65
N GLY A 189 -11.22 5.16 -5.20
CA GLY A 189 -11.06 4.56 -3.89
C GLY A 189 -12.00 3.38 -3.62
N VAL A 190 -12.28 3.14 -2.34
CA VAL A 190 -13.20 2.10 -1.87
C VAL A 190 -14.08 2.66 -0.76
N VAL A 191 -15.31 2.16 -0.65
CA VAL A 191 -16.22 2.44 0.46
C VAL A 191 -16.40 1.15 1.25
N ARG A 192 -16.08 1.16 2.54
CA ARG A 192 -16.25 -0.01 3.41
C ARG A 192 -17.74 -0.20 3.73
N GLU A 193 -18.26 -1.40 3.47
CA GLU A 193 -19.67 -1.77 3.71
C GLU A 193 -19.88 -2.53 5.02
N SER A 194 -18.82 -3.09 5.61
CA SER A 194 -18.86 -3.83 6.88
C SER A 194 -18.00 -3.19 7.98
N GLY A 195 -18.08 -3.74 9.19
CA GLY A 195 -17.05 -3.52 10.20
C GLY A 195 -15.74 -4.23 9.82
N TYR A 196 -14.68 -3.99 10.61
CA TYR A 196 -13.53 -4.89 10.63
C TYR A 196 -13.82 -6.04 11.59
N GLU A 197 -13.79 -7.27 11.08
CA GLU A 197 -14.22 -8.44 11.84
C GLU A 197 -13.12 -9.49 11.96
N VAL A 198 -13.23 -10.34 12.97
CA VAL A 198 -12.46 -11.57 13.12
C VAL A 198 -13.42 -12.74 13.28
N ALA A 199 -13.31 -13.74 12.40
CA ALA A 199 -14.17 -14.92 12.45
C ALA A 199 -13.59 -16.10 11.66
N PRO A 200 -14.16 -17.31 11.80
CA PRO A 200 -13.90 -18.41 10.87
C PRO A 200 -14.27 -18.05 9.42
N PRO A 201 -13.58 -18.61 8.40
CA PRO A 201 -13.89 -18.40 6.98
C PRO A 201 -15.35 -18.65 6.60
N ASP A 202 -15.99 -19.64 7.20
CA ASP A 202 -17.38 -20.02 6.88
C ASP A 202 -18.37 -18.89 7.20
N ARG A 203 -18.07 -18.05 8.21
CA ARG A 203 -18.88 -16.86 8.50
C ARG A 203 -18.74 -15.82 7.38
N LEU A 204 -17.52 -15.58 6.92
CA LEU A 204 -17.27 -14.69 5.78
C LEU A 204 -17.97 -15.21 4.52
N VAL A 205 -17.94 -16.52 4.26
CA VAL A 205 -18.69 -17.14 3.15
C VAL A 205 -20.18 -16.84 3.28
N ALA A 206 -20.80 -17.13 4.43
CA ALA A 206 -22.22 -16.88 4.67
C ALA A 206 -22.61 -15.39 4.48
N GLU A 207 -21.77 -14.46 4.93
CA GLU A 207 -21.98 -13.02 4.73
C GLU A 207 -21.92 -12.64 3.25
N LEU A 208 -20.92 -13.14 2.50
CA LEU A 208 -20.80 -12.90 1.06
C LEU A 208 -21.94 -13.55 0.27
N GLU A 209 -22.43 -14.71 0.70
CA GLU A 209 -23.59 -15.37 0.10
C GLU A 209 -24.86 -14.53 0.25
N ALA A 210 -25.13 -14.05 1.47
CA ALA A 210 -26.29 -13.22 1.78
C ALA A 210 -26.30 -11.91 0.96
N LEU A 211 -25.12 -11.38 0.64
CA LEU A 211 -24.98 -10.21 -0.22
C LEU A 211 -25.28 -10.49 -1.70
N GLY A 212 -25.09 -11.74 -2.16
CA GLY A 212 -25.53 -12.17 -3.50
C GLY A 212 -24.78 -11.55 -4.69
N ARG A 213 -23.64 -10.88 -4.48
CA ARG A 213 -22.88 -10.17 -5.54
C ARG A 213 -21.66 -10.97 -6.01
N GLU A 214 -21.10 -10.57 -7.15
CA GLU A 214 -19.76 -11.00 -7.54
C GLU A 214 -18.72 -10.34 -6.62
N VAL A 215 -17.73 -11.14 -6.19
CA VAL A 215 -16.73 -10.76 -5.20
C VAL A 215 -15.33 -10.97 -5.76
N LEU A 216 -14.42 -10.04 -5.49
CA LEU A 216 -12.98 -10.20 -5.61
C LEU A 216 -12.39 -10.34 -4.19
N ALA A 217 -11.89 -11.51 -3.86
CA ALA A 217 -11.20 -11.77 -2.60
C ALA A 217 -9.70 -11.44 -2.72
N VAL A 218 -9.17 -10.63 -1.79
CA VAL A 218 -7.79 -10.14 -1.79
C VAL A 218 -7.15 -10.32 -0.41
N GLY A 219 -5.82 -10.49 -0.37
CA GLY A 219 -5.06 -10.72 0.85
C GLY A 219 -4.67 -12.18 1.08
N ASP A 220 -3.73 -12.42 1.99
CA ASP A 220 -3.16 -13.74 2.27
C ASP A 220 -4.17 -14.70 2.90
N GLY A 221 -5.14 -14.19 3.66
CA GLY A 221 -6.26 -14.94 4.18
C GLY A 221 -7.14 -15.50 3.06
N ALA A 222 -7.44 -14.69 2.04
CA ALA A 222 -8.21 -15.14 0.87
C ALA A 222 -7.50 -16.29 0.14
N LEU A 223 -6.18 -16.23 0.02
CA LEU A 223 -5.38 -17.30 -0.61
C LEU A 223 -5.30 -18.55 0.26
N ARG A 224 -5.11 -18.38 1.57
CA ARG A 224 -5.00 -19.49 2.54
C ARG A 224 -6.30 -20.28 2.65
N TYR A 225 -7.42 -19.57 2.72
CA TYR A 225 -8.77 -20.15 2.88
C TYR A 225 -9.53 -20.20 1.55
N ARG A 226 -8.82 -20.22 0.42
CA ARG A 226 -9.37 -20.27 -0.93
C ARG A 226 -10.45 -21.35 -1.09
N ARG A 227 -10.20 -22.56 -0.58
CA ARG A 227 -11.15 -23.69 -0.70
C ARG A 227 -12.51 -23.40 -0.07
N ALA A 228 -12.53 -22.74 1.09
CA ALA A 228 -13.78 -22.35 1.74
C ALA A 228 -14.48 -21.25 0.93
N LEU A 229 -13.73 -20.25 0.47
CA LEU A 229 -14.28 -19.16 -0.35
C LEU A 229 -14.81 -19.64 -1.72
N GLU A 230 -14.23 -20.70 -2.28
CA GLU A 230 -14.70 -21.33 -3.53
C GLU A 230 -16.10 -21.94 -3.43
N GLU A 231 -16.65 -22.13 -2.23
CA GLU A 231 -18.05 -22.54 -2.01
C GLU A 231 -19.05 -21.51 -2.55
N LEU A 232 -18.64 -20.24 -2.70
CA LEU A 232 -19.41 -19.19 -3.36
C LEU A 232 -19.64 -19.46 -4.87
N GLY A 233 -18.96 -20.46 -5.43
CA GLY A 233 -19.06 -20.87 -6.82
C GLY A 233 -18.52 -19.81 -7.78
N GLY A 234 -19.15 -19.64 -8.95
CA GLY A 234 -18.71 -18.69 -9.98
C GLY A 234 -18.75 -17.20 -9.57
N ARG A 235 -19.24 -16.88 -8.37
CA ARG A 235 -19.33 -15.50 -7.86
C ARG A 235 -18.01 -14.98 -7.30
N VAL A 236 -17.08 -15.85 -6.91
CA VAL A 236 -15.79 -15.42 -6.32
C VAL A 236 -14.68 -15.44 -7.37
N GLU A 237 -13.95 -14.33 -7.42
CA GLU A 237 -12.65 -14.21 -8.08
C GLU A 237 -11.60 -13.94 -7.01
N PHE A 238 -10.36 -14.34 -7.25
CA PHE A 238 -9.25 -14.10 -6.32
C PHE A 238 -8.22 -13.19 -6.95
N ALA A 239 -7.80 -12.17 -6.21
CA ALA A 239 -6.71 -11.31 -6.64
C ALA A 239 -5.41 -12.11 -6.80
N SER A 240 -4.53 -11.60 -7.68
CA SER A 240 -3.18 -12.16 -7.87
C SER A 240 -2.43 -12.24 -6.52
N PRO A 241 -1.58 -13.27 -6.30
CA PRO A 241 -0.71 -13.33 -5.13
C PRO A 241 0.19 -12.10 -4.92
N ALA A 242 0.38 -11.27 -5.95
CA ALA A 242 1.05 -9.96 -5.83
C ALA A 242 0.33 -8.96 -4.90
N PHE A 243 -0.93 -9.24 -4.55
CA PHE A 243 -1.79 -8.46 -3.64
C PHE A 243 -2.11 -9.23 -2.34
N ALA A 244 -1.29 -10.23 -1.98
CA ALA A 244 -1.48 -10.99 -0.75
C ALA A 244 -1.23 -10.16 0.52
N HIS A 245 -0.52 -9.04 0.42
CA HIS A 245 -0.08 -8.26 1.57
C HIS A 245 -0.29 -6.75 1.32
N PRO A 246 -0.60 -5.95 2.36
CA PRO A 246 -0.69 -4.50 2.24
C PRO A 246 0.61 -3.91 1.71
N ARG A 247 0.49 -2.93 0.81
CA ARG A 247 1.62 -2.31 0.13
C ARG A 247 1.81 -0.88 0.60
N ALA A 248 3.06 -0.46 0.70
CA ALA A 248 3.39 0.93 0.98
C ALA A 248 2.78 1.90 -0.04
N SER A 249 2.58 1.46 -1.30
CA SER A 249 1.88 2.26 -2.33
C SER A 249 0.46 2.62 -1.93
N ALA A 250 -0.34 1.64 -1.48
CA ALA A 250 -1.70 1.90 -1.02
C ALA A 250 -1.71 2.81 0.22
N LEU A 251 -0.80 2.57 1.19
CA LEU A 251 -0.70 3.43 2.37
C LEU A 251 -0.39 4.88 1.98
N ILE A 252 0.57 5.10 1.09
CA ILE A 252 0.97 6.43 0.66
C ILE A 252 -0.17 7.10 -0.12
N GLU A 253 -0.78 6.42 -1.09
CA GLU A 253 -1.87 6.98 -1.88
C GLU A 253 -3.11 7.33 -1.03
N LEU A 254 -3.41 6.55 0.01
CA LEU A 254 -4.47 6.86 0.97
C LEU A 254 -4.09 8.02 1.91
N ALA A 255 -2.82 8.16 2.27
CA ALA A 255 -2.35 9.18 3.21
C ALA A 255 -2.09 10.54 2.56
N VAL A 256 -1.60 10.60 1.32
CA VAL A 256 -1.34 11.85 0.58
C VAL A 256 -2.52 12.82 0.64
N PRO A 257 -3.76 12.44 0.26
CA PRO A 257 -4.87 13.39 0.27
C PRO A 257 -5.26 13.81 1.70
N ARG A 258 -4.98 12.99 2.72
CA ARG A 258 -5.14 13.37 4.13
C ARG A 258 -4.11 14.42 4.54
N PHE A 259 -2.84 14.25 4.19
CA PHE A 259 -1.81 15.26 4.48
C PHE A 259 -2.04 16.58 3.75
N LEU A 260 -2.47 16.54 2.48
CA LEU A 260 -2.80 17.75 1.72
C LEU A 260 -4.00 18.53 2.31
N ARG A 261 -4.87 17.84 3.04
CA ARG A 261 -6.02 18.43 3.77
C ARG A 261 -5.74 18.68 5.24
N GLU A 262 -4.49 18.47 5.70
CA GLU A 262 -4.09 18.58 7.11
C GLU A 262 -4.88 17.64 8.06
N GLU A 263 -5.42 16.54 7.52
CA GLU A 263 -6.20 15.51 8.23
C GLU A 263 -5.32 14.37 8.74
N HIS A 264 -4.40 14.68 9.65
CA HIS A 264 -3.49 13.70 10.24
C HIS A 264 -3.94 13.26 11.64
N ASP A 265 -3.45 12.10 12.07
CA ASP A 265 -3.76 11.55 13.39
C ASP A 265 -2.88 12.20 14.47
N ARG A 266 -3.29 12.10 15.73
CA ARG A 266 -2.43 12.47 16.86
C ARG A 266 -1.43 11.35 17.09
N LEU A 267 -0.16 11.70 17.25
CA LEU A 267 0.95 10.74 17.39
C LEU A 267 0.69 9.61 18.41
N PHE A 268 0.11 9.94 19.56
CA PHE A 268 -0.15 8.98 20.64
C PHE A 268 -1.45 8.18 20.46
N ASP A 269 -2.34 8.61 19.56
CA ASP A 269 -3.59 7.91 19.24
C ASP A 269 -3.36 6.86 18.14
N VAL A 270 -2.23 6.92 17.43
CA VAL A 270 -1.82 5.88 16.46
C VAL A 270 -1.34 4.65 17.23
N VAL A 271 -2.26 3.69 17.42
CA VAL A 271 -2.00 2.41 18.09
C VAL A 271 -2.38 1.24 17.18
N PRO A 272 -1.78 0.05 17.37
CA PRO A 272 -2.20 -1.13 16.64
C PRO A 272 -3.68 -1.46 16.85
N LEU A 273 -4.39 -1.77 15.77
CA LEU A 273 -5.76 -2.26 15.76
C LEU A 273 -5.78 -3.76 16.09
N TYR A 274 -6.04 -4.08 17.35
CA TYR A 274 -6.21 -5.46 17.82
C TYR A 274 -7.69 -5.86 17.82
N LEU A 275 -8.11 -6.63 16.82
CA LEU A 275 -9.47 -7.21 16.77
C LEU A 275 -9.60 -8.49 17.61
N ARG A 276 -8.48 -9.09 17.99
CA ARG A 276 -8.40 -10.23 18.90
C ARG A 276 -7.49 -9.89 20.07
N ARG A 277 -7.78 -10.42 21.25
CA ARG A 277 -6.85 -10.42 22.39
C ARG A 277 -5.59 -11.22 22.04
N THR A 278 -4.47 -10.86 22.63
CA THR A 278 -3.20 -11.57 22.40
C THR A 278 -3.26 -13.00 22.95
N ASP A 279 -2.48 -13.90 22.36
CA ASP A 279 -2.30 -15.27 22.88
C ASP A 279 -1.80 -15.27 24.34
N ALA A 280 -1.01 -14.26 24.73
CA ALA A 280 -0.50 -14.10 26.08
C ALA A 280 -1.61 -13.77 27.09
N GLU A 281 -2.58 -12.93 26.70
CA GLU A 281 -3.74 -12.58 27.52
C GLU A 281 -4.71 -13.77 27.65
N ILE A 282 -4.96 -14.48 26.55
CA ILE A 282 -5.80 -15.69 26.56
C ILE A 282 -5.18 -16.76 27.48
N ALA A 283 -3.88 -17.03 27.34
CA ALA A 283 -3.17 -18.00 28.17
C ALA A 283 -3.03 -17.56 29.64
N TRP A 284 -3.07 -16.26 29.93
CA TRP A 284 -3.05 -15.75 31.31
C TRP A 284 -4.40 -15.93 32.01
N ASP A 285 -5.50 -15.71 31.29
CA ASP A 285 -6.85 -15.94 31.81
C ASP A 285 -7.14 -17.44 32.00
N GLU A 286 -6.70 -18.30 31.07
CA GLU A 286 -6.80 -19.77 31.21
C GLU A 286 -6.03 -20.33 32.42
N ARG A 287 -4.97 -19.66 32.86
CA ARG A 287 -4.20 -20.01 34.07
C ARG A 287 -4.80 -19.48 35.36
N ARG A 288 -5.70 -18.49 35.30
CA ARG A 288 -6.43 -17.94 36.46
C ARG A 288 -7.80 -18.54 36.66
N GLY A 289 -8.36 -19.20 35.64
CA GLY A 289 -9.60 -19.96 35.72
C GLY A 289 -9.43 -21.42 36.15
N ARG A 290 -8.26 -21.81 36.68
CA ARG A 290 -7.99 -23.14 37.27
C ARG A 290 -7.67 -23.02 38.75
#